data_AF-I0TEY7-F1
#
_entry.id   AF-I0TEY7-F1
#
_cell.length_a   1.000
_cell.length_b   1.000
_cell.length_c   1.000
_cell.angle_alpha   90.00
_cell.angle_beta   90.00
_cell.angle_gamma   90.00
#
_symmetry.space_group_name_H-M   'P 1'
#
loop_
_entity.id
_entity.type
_entity.pdbx_description
1 polymer ?
#
loop_
_entity_poly.entity_id
_entity_poly.type
_entity_poly.pdbx_seq_one_letter_code
_entity_poly.pdbx_strand_id
1 'polypeptide(L)'
;MIIEPLSDYPLGENLSSFEAYLFITREGFIRLHHHIPDYKFNILIRNEILQYEFSSIDDRKKALYLFIGRMKDITGREPRGEDVSTFILYLKAESTFEYDIAGFFNVYNQIADIVSKFCTEQERLIAMLPHFTQRNSVPHIHFLCQRKDGDSNVLQKYIIDKIRKRV
;
A
#
# COMPACT_ATOMS: atom_id res chain seq x y z
N MET A 1 -9.49 -17.17 -4.18
CA MET A 1 -8.72 -15.95 -4.57
C MET A 1 -7.27 -16.23 -4.25
N ILE A 2 -6.41 -16.22 -5.27
CA ILE A 2 -4.99 -16.48 -5.15
C ILE A 2 -4.30 -15.14 -4.89
N ILE A 3 -3.53 -15.06 -3.81
CA ILE A 3 -2.74 -13.87 -3.46
C ILE A 3 -1.29 -14.15 -3.83
N GLU A 4 -0.78 -13.40 -4.82
CA GLU A 4 0.59 -13.52 -5.32
C GLU A 4 1.33 -12.19 -5.15
N PRO A 5 2.40 -12.14 -4.36
CA PRO A 5 3.23 -10.95 -4.28
C PRO A 5 4.42 -11.03 -5.25
N LEU A 6 4.64 -9.98 -6.05
CA LEU A 6 5.87 -9.84 -6.84
C LEU A 6 7.00 -9.21 -6.02
N SER A 7 8.23 -9.45 -6.48
CA SER A 7 9.51 -8.97 -5.92
C SER A 7 9.52 -7.47 -5.65
N ASP A 8 10.21 -7.07 -4.55
CA ASP A 8 10.74 -5.73 -4.36
C ASP A 8 11.30 -5.21 -5.70
N TYR A 9 10.87 -4.01 -6.13
CA TYR A 9 11.48 -3.29 -7.24
C TYR A 9 12.27 -2.10 -6.69
N PRO A 10 13.46 -1.79 -7.24
CA PRO A 10 14.32 -0.75 -6.68
C PRO A 10 13.67 0.62 -6.84
N LEU A 11 13.57 1.35 -5.73
CA LEU A 11 13.28 2.78 -5.75
C LEU A 11 14.58 3.53 -6.00
N GLY A 12 14.55 4.55 -6.85
CA GLY A 12 15.71 5.41 -7.08
C GLY A 12 16.12 6.20 -5.83
N GLU A 13 17.22 6.95 -5.94
CA GLU A 13 17.83 7.71 -4.82
C GLU A 13 16.86 8.70 -4.16
N ASN A 14 15.93 9.28 -4.94
CA ASN A 14 14.88 10.18 -4.46
C ASN A 14 13.51 9.54 -4.68
N LEU A 15 12.68 9.48 -3.63
CA LEU A 15 11.35 8.87 -3.68
C LEU A 15 10.30 9.67 -4.49
N SER A 16 10.68 10.87 -4.96
CA SER A 16 9.77 11.89 -5.54
C SER A 16 8.82 11.42 -6.65
N SER A 17 9.24 10.53 -7.56
CA SER A 17 8.39 10.10 -8.68
C SER A 17 7.49 8.92 -8.30
N PHE A 18 7.96 8.03 -7.43
CA PHE A 18 7.26 6.80 -7.07
C PHE A 18 6.27 7.02 -5.92
N GLU A 19 6.62 7.82 -4.92
CA GLU A 19 5.67 8.27 -3.90
C GLU A 19 4.58 9.16 -4.50
N ALA A 20 4.93 10.04 -5.43
CA ALA A 20 3.94 10.78 -6.20
C ALA A 20 3.06 9.85 -7.06
N TYR A 21 3.53 8.66 -7.41
CA TYR A 21 2.73 7.64 -8.11
C TYR A 21 1.90 6.77 -7.16
N LEU A 22 2.32 6.56 -5.91
CA LEU A 22 1.48 5.90 -4.89
C LEU A 22 0.39 6.86 -4.43
N PHE A 23 0.77 8.03 -3.93
CA PHE A 23 -0.18 9.01 -3.40
C PHE A 23 -0.89 9.82 -4.51
N ILE A 24 -0.39 9.78 -5.76
CA ILE A 24 -1.01 10.39 -6.94
C ILE A 24 -1.59 11.79 -6.67
N THR A 25 -0.70 12.73 -6.39
CA THR A 25 -1.06 14.09 -5.94
C THR A 25 -1.26 15.10 -7.08
N ARG A 26 -1.39 14.62 -8.32
CA ARG A 26 -1.63 15.44 -9.53
C ARG A 26 -3.00 15.13 -10.13
N GLU A 27 -3.79 16.17 -10.40
CA GLU A 27 -5.16 16.04 -10.93
C GLU A 27 -5.27 15.19 -12.21
N GLY A 28 -4.32 15.33 -13.14
CA GLY A 28 -4.32 14.55 -14.38
C GLY A 28 -4.18 13.04 -14.17
N PHE A 29 -3.53 12.63 -13.07
CA PHE A 29 -3.44 11.24 -12.66
C PHE A 29 -4.57 10.81 -11.71
N ILE A 30 -5.33 11.73 -11.11
CA ILE A 30 -6.56 11.40 -10.35
C ILE A 30 -7.69 11.02 -11.31
N ARG A 31 -7.86 11.79 -12.39
CA ARG A 31 -8.48 11.28 -13.64
C ARG A 31 -7.66 10.05 -14.09
N LEU A 32 -8.01 9.13 -14.97
CA LEU A 32 -7.29 7.81 -15.10
C LEU A 32 -7.52 6.86 -13.92
N HIS A 33 -7.57 7.36 -12.68
CA HIS A 33 -7.96 6.59 -11.49
C HIS A 33 -9.42 6.86 -11.07
N HIS A 34 -10.14 7.72 -11.81
CA HIS A 34 -11.56 8.07 -11.62
C HIS A 34 -12.56 6.90 -11.78
N HIS A 35 -12.07 5.72 -12.20
CA HIS A 35 -12.88 4.49 -12.26
C HIS A 35 -12.68 3.61 -11.02
N ILE A 36 -11.83 4.03 -10.08
CA ILE A 36 -11.71 3.42 -8.76
C ILE A 36 -12.90 3.94 -7.97
N PRO A 37 -13.89 3.08 -7.63
CA PRO A 37 -14.98 3.48 -6.76
C PRO A 37 -14.37 4.08 -5.50
N ASP A 38 -14.88 5.23 -5.06
CA ASP A 38 -14.44 6.00 -3.91
C ASP A 38 -14.13 5.10 -2.71
N TYR A 39 -12.88 4.67 -2.61
CA TYR A 39 -12.43 3.77 -1.57
C TYR A 39 -11.25 4.38 -0.85
N LYS A 40 -11.13 4.01 0.41
CA LYS A 40 -10.10 4.54 1.28
C LYS A 40 -8.80 3.80 1.08
N PHE A 41 -7.69 4.52 1.18
CA PHE A 41 -6.37 3.94 1.37
C PHE A 41 -5.88 4.19 2.79
N ASN A 42 -4.94 3.36 3.25
CA ASN A 42 -4.55 3.34 4.64
C ASN A 42 -3.10 3.81 4.83
N ILE A 43 -2.89 4.63 5.86
CA ILE A 43 -1.59 4.84 6.51
C ILE A 43 -1.66 4.19 7.88
N LEU A 44 -0.80 3.19 8.11
CA LEU A 44 -0.74 2.46 9.37
C LEU A 44 0.46 2.93 10.16
N ILE A 45 0.21 3.30 11.43
CA ILE A 45 1.21 3.81 12.36
C ILE A 45 0.99 3.11 13.69
N ARG A 46 1.93 2.24 14.10
CA ARG A 46 1.80 1.46 15.34
C ARG A 46 0.46 0.70 15.40
N ASN A 47 -0.46 1.14 16.27
CA ASN A 47 -1.78 0.55 16.50
C ASN A 47 -2.93 1.33 15.83
N GLU A 48 -2.62 2.31 14.98
CA GLU A 48 -3.61 3.15 14.29
C GLU A 48 -3.66 2.85 12.79
N ILE A 49 -4.88 2.81 12.26
CA ILE A 49 -5.16 2.76 10.82
C ILE A 49 -5.84 4.09 10.46
N LEU A 50 -5.11 4.95 9.75
CA LEU A 50 -5.62 6.22 9.25
C LEU A 50 -6.10 6.02 7.81
N GLN A 51 -7.34 6.37 7.55
CA GLN A 51 -7.98 6.14 6.25
C GLN A 51 -8.22 7.44 5.51
N TYR A 52 -7.94 7.45 4.21
CA TYR A 52 -7.98 8.63 3.36
C TYR A 52 -8.72 8.32 2.06
N GLU A 53 -9.55 9.24 1.58
CA GLU A 53 -10.30 9.01 0.35
C GLU A 53 -9.38 9.03 -0.86
N PHE A 54 -9.39 7.94 -1.65
CA PHE A 54 -8.56 7.86 -2.83
C PHE A 54 -9.01 8.83 -3.92
N SER A 55 -10.26 9.30 -3.98
CA SER A 55 -10.65 10.31 -4.99
C SER A 55 -10.31 11.75 -4.58
N SER A 56 -9.94 11.99 -3.32
CA SER A 56 -9.67 13.32 -2.77
C SER A 56 -8.20 13.71 -2.92
N ILE A 57 -7.92 14.76 -3.71
CA ILE A 57 -6.56 15.31 -3.85
C ILE A 57 -6.01 15.81 -2.52
N ASP A 58 -6.88 16.35 -1.66
CA ASP A 58 -6.48 16.90 -0.37
C ASP A 58 -6.11 15.78 0.60
N ASP A 59 -6.87 14.69 0.63
CA ASP A 59 -6.55 13.55 1.49
C ASP A 59 -5.30 12.82 1.02
N ARG A 60 -5.09 12.71 -0.29
CA ARG A 60 -3.83 12.23 -0.88
C ARG A 60 -2.61 13.06 -0.44
N LYS A 61 -2.73 14.39 -0.53
CA LYS A 61 -1.67 15.30 -0.07
C LYS A 61 -1.43 15.20 1.43
N LYS A 62 -2.49 15.18 2.23
CA LYS A 62 -2.40 15.01 3.70
C LYS A 62 -1.68 13.72 4.06
N ALA A 63 -2.05 12.61 3.43
CA ALA A 63 -1.44 11.31 3.70
C ALA A 63 0.04 11.28 3.28
N LEU A 64 0.39 11.86 2.13
CA LEU A 64 1.78 12.00 1.70
C LEU A 64 2.61 12.83 2.70
N TYR A 65 2.10 13.99 3.11
CA TYR A 65 2.79 14.84 4.09
C TYR A 65 2.93 14.16 5.45
N LEU A 66 1.91 13.44 5.91
CA LEU A 66 1.98 12.67 7.14
C LEU A 66 3.05 11.59 7.03
N PHE A 67 3.04 10.80 5.96
CA PHE A 67 4.01 9.72 5.76
C PHE A 67 5.45 10.26 5.73
N ILE A 68 5.71 11.31 4.93
CA ILE A 68 7.04 11.96 4.86
C ILE A 68 7.43 12.53 6.22
N GLY A 69 6.52 13.21 6.93
CA GLY A 69 6.77 13.77 8.25
C GLY A 69 7.20 12.69 9.25
N ARG A 70 6.48 11.56 9.28
CA ARG A 70 6.83 10.43 10.14
C ARG A 70 8.15 9.76 9.75
N MET A 71 8.42 9.63 8.46
CA MET A 71 9.72 9.12 8.01
C MET A 71 10.87 10.03 8.43
N LYS A 72 10.70 11.36 8.34
CA LYS A 72 11.69 12.33 8.84
C LYS A 72 11.93 12.22 10.33
N ASP A 73 10.87 12.03 11.12
CA ASP A 73 11.01 11.80 12.56
C ASP A 73 11.87 10.56 12.85
N ILE A 74 11.83 9.55 11.98
CA ILE A 74 12.58 8.29 12.11
C ILE A 74 14.02 8.42 11.59
N THR A 75 14.21 9.04 10.42
CA THR A 75 15.50 9.04 9.70
C THR A 75 16.31 10.32 9.89
N GLY A 76 15.70 11.39 10.42
CA GLY A 76 16.28 12.73 10.53
C GLY A 76 16.40 13.48 9.19
N ARG A 77 15.89 12.92 8.09
CA ARG A 77 15.98 13.50 6.73
C ARG A 77 14.78 13.13 5.87
N GLU A 78 14.67 13.71 4.67
CA GLU A 78 13.71 13.24 3.66
C GLU A 78 13.90 11.73 3.40
N PRO A 79 12.80 10.97 3.26
CA PRO A 79 12.90 9.54 2.97
C PRO A 79 13.50 9.30 1.58
N ARG A 80 14.28 8.23 1.48
CA ARG A 80 14.97 7.74 0.29
C ARG A 80 14.56 6.30 0.00
N GLY A 81 14.88 5.81 -1.20
CA GLY A 81 14.59 4.43 -1.61
C GLY A 81 15.13 3.36 -0.65
N GLU A 82 16.24 3.64 0.04
CA GLU A 82 16.81 2.74 1.04
C GLU A 82 15.98 2.63 2.33
N ASP A 83 15.16 3.64 2.67
CA ASP A 83 14.40 3.71 3.91
C ASP A 83 13.07 2.96 3.84
N VAL A 84 12.67 2.49 2.65
CA VAL A 84 11.35 1.89 2.41
C VAL A 84 11.44 0.69 1.47
N SER A 85 10.63 -0.33 1.74
CA SER A 85 10.38 -1.45 0.84
C SER A 85 9.10 -1.19 0.08
N THR A 86 9.10 -1.51 -1.22
CA THR A 86 7.92 -1.39 -2.08
C THR A 86 7.64 -2.68 -2.82
N PHE A 87 6.40 -3.15 -2.71
CA PHE A 87 5.95 -4.32 -3.43
C PHE A 87 4.47 -4.20 -3.80
N ILE A 88 4.05 -5.06 -4.72
CA ILE A 88 2.67 -5.16 -5.19
C ILE A 88 2.13 -6.53 -4.79
N LEU A 89 0.93 -6.54 -4.23
CA LEU A 89 0.18 -7.74 -3.91
C LEU A 89 -0.99 -7.90 -4.88
N TYR A 90 -0.94 -8.89 -5.77
CA TYR A 90 -2.03 -9.16 -6.71
C TYR A 90 -3.12 -10.03 -6.06
N LEU A 91 -4.36 -9.66 -6.33
CA LEU A 91 -5.56 -10.36 -5.92
C LEU A 91 -6.15 -11.07 -7.15
N LYS A 92 -5.71 -12.31 -7.41
CA LYS A 92 -6.18 -13.08 -8.57
C LYS A 92 -7.46 -13.85 -8.21
N ALA A 93 -8.53 -13.66 -8.96
CA ALA A 93 -9.69 -14.56 -8.90
C ALA A 93 -9.34 -15.90 -9.57
N GLU A 94 -9.93 -17.00 -9.09
CA GLU A 94 -9.71 -18.34 -9.64
C GLU A 94 -10.46 -18.60 -10.96
N SER A 95 -11.42 -17.75 -11.31
CA SER A 95 -12.17 -17.83 -12.56
C SER A 95 -12.24 -16.46 -13.25
N THR A 96 -12.45 -16.49 -14.56
CA THR A 96 -12.51 -15.33 -15.46
C THR A 96 -13.82 -14.53 -15.38
N PHE A 97 -14.64 -14.66 -14.33
CA PHE A 97 -15.99 -14.11 -14.31
C PHE A 97 -16.27 -13.20 -13.11
N GLU A 98 -16.78 -12.02 -13.46
CA GLU A 98 -17.30 -10.93 -12.63
C GLU A 98 -16.36 -10.39 -11.55
N TYR A 99 -15.92 -9.13 -11.74
CA TYR A 99 -15.24 -8.35 -10.71
C TYR A 99 -16.19 -8.15 -9.53
N ASP A 100 -16.20 -9.07 -8.56
CA ASP A 100 -16.84 -8.86 -7.27
C ASP A 100 -16.02 -7.85 -6.46
N ILE A 101 -16.32 -6.57 -6.71
CA ILE A 101 -15.71 -5.42 -6.04
C ILE A 101 -15.85 -5.55 -4.50
N ALA A 102 -16.98 -6.06 -4.00
CA ALA A 102 -17.19 -6.25 -2.57
C ALA A 102 -16.24 -7.32 -2.01
N GLY A 103 -16.03 -8.41 -2.75
CA GLY A 103 -15.03 -9.43 -2.44
C GLY A 103 -13.61 -8.86 -2.33
N PHE A 104 -13.20 -7.99 -3.25
CA PHE A 104 -11.89 -7.32 -3.17
C PHE A 104 -11.77 -6.40 -1.96
N PHE A 105 -12.83 -5.65 -1.61
CA PHE A 105 -12.82 -4.82 -0.41
C PHE A 105 -12.74 -5.64 0.87
N ASN A 106 -13.45 -6.77 0.95
CA ASN A 106 -13.36 -7.66 2.09
C ASN A 106 -11.91 -8.19 2.25
N VAL A 107 -11.29 -8.64 1.15
CA VAL A 107 -9.90 -9.11 1.18
C VAL A 107 -8.92 -8.00 1.55
N TYR A 108 -9.13 -6.78 1.04
CA TYR A 108 -8.33 -5.62 1.43
C TYR A 108 -8.40 -5.34 2.93
N ASN A 109 -9.59 -5.37 3.53
CA ASN A 109 -9.75 -5.13 4.97
C ASN A 109 -9.09 -6.25 5.80
N GLN A 110 -9.20 -7.51 5.37
CA GLN A 110 -8.50 -8.62 6.02
C GLN A 110 -6.98 -8.46 5.95
N ILE A 111 -6.45 -8.00 4.81
CA ILE A 111 -5.01 -7.71 4.67
C ILE A 111 -4.63 -6.51 5.54
N ALA A 112 -5.47 -5.47 5.60
CA ALA A 112 -5.23 -4.31 6.47
C ALA A 112 -5.12 -4.72 7.94
N ASP A 113 -5.94 -5.65 8.42
CA ASP A 113 -5.82 -6.19 9.78
C ASP A 113 -4.50 -6.95 10.01
N ILE A 114 -4.06 -7.75 9.02
CA ILE A 114 -2.77 -8.45 9.07
C ILE A 114 -1.62 -7.44 9.13
N VAL A 115 -1.66 -6.42 8.28
CA VAL A 115 -0.66 -5.36 8.19
C VAL A 115 -0.67 -4.51 9.46
N SER A 116 -1.83 -4.24 10.05
CA SER A 116 -1.95 -3.50 11.31
C SER A 116 -1.27 -4.26 12.46
N LYS A 117 -1.47 -5.58 12.54
CA LYS A 117 -0.78 -6.41 13.55
C LYS A 117 0.73 -6.35 13.37
N PHE A 118 1.21 -6.51 12.14
CA PHE A 118 2.63 -6.35 11.82
C PHE A 118 3.16 -4.95 12.20
N CYS A 119 2.41 -3.90 11.85
CA CYS A 119 2.73 -2.51 12.13
C CYS A 119 2.92 -2.26 13.63
N THR A 120 2.06 -2.86 14.47
CA THR A 120 2.15 -2.80 15.93
C THR A 120 3.32 -3.64 16.45
N GLU A 121 3.42 -4.91 16.06
CA GLU A 121 4.44 -5.86 16.54
C GLU A 121 5.86 -5.42 16.19
N GLN A 122 6.04 -4.80 15.03
CA GLN A 122 7.34 -4.41 14.50
C GLN A 122 7.61 -2.93 14.62
N GLU A 123 6.65 -2.12 15.10
CA GLU A 123 6.73 -0.67 15.14
C GLU A 123 7.19 -0.10 13.79
N ARG A 124 6.33 -0.26 12.78
CA ARG A 124 6.59 0.21 11.41
C ARG A 124 5.65 1.34 11.03
N LEU A 125 6.03 2.06 9.98
CA LEU A 125 5.15 2.96 9.22
C LEU A 125 4.86 2.32 7.86
N ILE A 126 3.58 2.23 7.50
CA ILE A 126 3.16 1.54 6.26
C ILE A 126 2.10 2.35 5.54
N ALA A 127 2.25 2.52 4.23
CA ALA A 127 1.17 2.94 3.34
C ALA A 127 0.66 1.71 2.55
N MET A 128 -0.66 1.58 2.46
CA MET A 128 -1.34 0.48 1.77
C MET A 128 -2.44 1.04 0.86
N LEU A 129 -2.25 0.91 -0.45
CA LEU A 129 -3.08 1.58 -1.47
C LEU A 129 -3.73 0.57 -2.42
N PRO A 130 -5.07 0.51 -2.50
CA PRO A 130 -5.77 -0.42 -3.39
C PRO A 130 -5.92 0.11 -4.81
N HIS A 131 -5.70 -0.78 -5.79
CA HIS A 131 -5.88 -0.54 -7.22
C HIS A 131 -6.73 -1.67 -7.82
N PHE A 132 -8.06 -1.59 -7.67
CA PHE A 132 -8.98 -2.68 -8.07
C PHE A 132 -9.57 -2.55 -9.47
N THR A 133 -9.62 -1.35 -10.03
CA THR A 133 -10.26 -1.09 -11.34
C THR A 133 -9.37 -0.21 -12.23
N GLN A 134 -8.04 -0.33 -12.08
CA GLN A 134 -7.09 0.42 -12.90
C GLN A 134 -6.96 -0.23 -14.29
N ARG A 135 -7.77 0.24 -15.25
CA ARG A 135 -7.77 -0.24 -16.65
C ARG A 135 -7.96 -1.77 -16.72
N ASN A 136 -7.06 -2.48 -17.41
CA ASN A 136 -7.05 -3.94 -17.60
C ASN A 136 -6.10 -4.66 -16.63
N SER A 137 -5.62 -3.97 -15.59
CA SER A 137 -4.73 -4.58 -14.62
C SER A 137 -5.51 -5.44 -13.64
N VAL A 138 -4.93 -6.59 -13.27
CA VAL A 138 -5.43 -7.43 -12.18
C VAL A 138 -5.54 -6.59 -10.91
N PRO A 139 -6.64 -6.69 -10.13
CA PRO A 139 -6.77 -6.02 -8.84
C PRO A 139 -5.55 -6.25 -7.96
N HIS A 140 -4.97 -5.18 -7.43
CA HIS A 140 -3.74 -5.26 -6.66
C HIS A 140 -3.65 -4.19 -5.59
N ILE A 141 -2.73 -4.36 -4.66
CA ILE A 141 -2.47 -3.44 -3.56
C ILE A 141 -1.00 -3.07 -3.60
N HIS A 142 -0.71 -1.77 -3.61
CA HIS A 142 0.65 -1.26 -3.44
C HIS A 142 0.95 -1.06 -1.98
N PHE A 143 2.19 -1.41 -1.60
CA PHE A 143 2.70 -1.21 -0.26
C PHE A 143 3.96 -0.36 -0.29
N LEU A 144 4.03 0.56 0.69
CA LEU A 144 5.25 1.26 1.07
C LEU A 144 5.48 0.97 2.55
N CYS A 145 6.52 0.22 2.88
CA CYS A 145 6.83 -0.16 4.26
C CYS A 145 8.17 0.42 4.67
N GLN A 146 8.22 1.17 5.76
CA GLN A 146 9.46 1.59 6.37
C GLN A 146 10.40 0.38 6.60
N ARG A 147 11.65 0.51 6.16
CA ARG A 147 12.73 -0.45 6.44
C ARG A 147 13.36 -0.15 7.80
N LYS A 148 13.86 -1.19 8.44
CA LYS A 148 14.90 -1.10 9.48
C LYS A 148 16.11 -1.86 8.95
N ASP A 149 17.31 -1.51 9.41
CA ASP A 149 18.61 -1.90 8.83
C ASP A 149 18.67 -3.33 8.26
N GLY A 150 18.82 -3.44 6.93
CA GLY A 150 18.96 -4.72 6.22
C GLY A 150 17.66 -5.46 5.89
N ASP A 151 16.50 -4.96 6.34
CA ASP A 151 15.20 -5.59 6.05
C ASP A 151 14.78 -5.40 4.60
N SER A 152 14.60 -6.51 3.89
CA SER A 152 13.93 -6.56 2.59
C SER A 152 12.82 -7.60 2.62
N ASN A 153 11.69 -7.25 1.99
CA ASN A 153 10.50 -8.11 1.86
C ASN A 153 9.88 -8.60 3.19
N VAL A 154 10.19 -8.01 4.35
CA VAL A 154 9.73 -8.52 5.67
C VAL A 154 8.20 -8.45 5.80
N LEU A 155 7.59 -7.33 5.41
CA LEU A 155 6.13 -7.19 5.40
C LEU A 155 5.48 -8.19 4.43
N GLN A 156 6.03 -8.34 3.22
CA GLN A 156 5.55 -9.28 2.22
C GLN A 156 5.54 -10.72 2.76
N LYS A 157 6.67 -11.17 3.35
CA LYS A 157 6.77 -12.50 3.97
C LYS A 157 5.75 -12.69 5.09
N TYR A 158 5.59 -11.70 5.95
CA TYR A 158 4.60 -11.75 7.03
C TYR A 158 3.17 -11.92 6.51
N ILE A 159 2.79 -11.16 5.49
CA ILE A 159 1.47 -11.25 4.86
C ILE A 159 1.26 -12.66 4.28
N ILE A 160 2.22 -13.20 3.52
CA ILE A 160 2.15 -14.55 2.94
C ILE A 160 1.97 -15.60 4.03
N ASP A 161 2.77 -15.54 5.09
CA ASP A 161 2.73 -16.51 6.18
C ASP A 161 1.39 -16.50 6.91
N LYS A 162 0.81 -15.32 7.12
CA LYS A 162 -0.50 -15.18 7.78
C LYS A 162 -1.66 -15.61 6.88
N ILE A 163 -1.56 -15.37 5.57
CA ILE A 163 -2.57 -15.85 4.60
C ILE A 163 -2.53 -17.38 4.52
N ARG A 164 -1.34 -17.98 4.39
CA ARG A 164 -1.18 -19.44 4.30
C ARG A 164 -1.67 -20.19 5.54
N LYS A 165 -1.56 -19.58 6.73
CA LYS A 165 -2.08 -20.15 7.98
C LYS A 165 -3.60 -20.03 8.16
N ARG A 166 -4.28 -19.29 7.29
CA ARG A 166 -5.75 -19.11 7.31
C ARG A 166 -6.47 -20.00 6.30
N VAL A 167 -5.75 -20.62 5.37
CA VAL A 167 -6.24 -21.64 4.40
C VAL A 167 -5.90 -23.01 4.95
#